data_AF-A0A432S4C4-F1
#
_entry.id   AF-A0A432S4C4-F1
#
_cell.length_a   1.000
_cell.length_b   1.000
_cell.length_c   1.000
_cell.angle_alpha   90.00
_cell.angle_beta   90.00
_cell.angle_gamma   90.00
#
_symmetry.space_group_name_H-M   'P 1'
#
loop_
_entity.id
_entity.type
_entity.pdbx_description
1 polymer ?
#
loop_
_entity_poly.entity_id
_entity_poly.type
_entity_poly.pdbx_seq_one_letter_code
_entity_poly.pdbx_strand_id
1 'polypeptide(L)'
;MGDLKVVKTLNGELIEDRKRPLRTTLYGEGVFETFRYNGKFPKSITKHYERLVRGAELLSIPKISQEDYIYFIEKSLDIAEENNLGNDLYIKRDI
;
A
#
# COMPACT_ATOMS: atom_id res chain seq x y z
N MET A 1 -13.63 6.34 20.91
CA MET A 1 -13.14 5.68 19.69
C MET A 1 -11.71 6.16 19.53
N GLY A 2 -10.71 5.33 19.83
CA GLY A 2 -9.32 5.78 19.84
C GLY A 2 -8.87 6.16 18.43
N ASP A 3 -8.02 7.17 18.31
CA ASP A 3 -7.45 7.57 17.03
C ASP A 3 -6.74 6.37 16.39
N LEU A 4 -7.15 6.01 15.18
CA LEU A 4 -6.47 4.98 14.39
C LEU A 4 -5.08 5.51 14.04
N LYS A 5 -4.03 4.89 14.60
CA LYS A 5 -2.66 5.16 14.17
C LYS A 5 -2.46 4.63 12.75
N VAL A 6 -2.08 5.51 11.84
CA VAL A 6 -1.86 5.18 10.43
C VAL A 6 -0.50 5.70 10.01
N VAL A 7 0.33 4.82 9.45
CA VAL A 7 1.55 5.18 8.73
C VAL A 7 1.21 5.23 7.24
N LYS A 8 1.61 6.32 6.57
CA LYS A 8 1.44 6.49 5.12
C LYS A 8 2.81 6.66 4.50
N THR A 9 3.08 5.90 3.45
CA THR A 9 4.34 5.95 2.74
C THR A 9 4.14 6.16 1.24
N LEU A 10 5.16 6.72 0.59
CA LEU A 10 5.27 6.82 -0.85
C LEU A 10 6.69 6.42 -1.22
N ASN A 11 6.83 5.41 -2.09
CA ASN A 11 8.14 4.86 -2.49
C ASN A 11 9.03 4.45 -1.30
N GLY A 12 8.42 3.97 -0.21
CA GLY A 12 9.12 3.53 0.98
C GLY A 12 9.49 4.64 1.96
N GLU A 13 9.08 5.88 1.73
CA GLU A 13 9.32 7.01 2.63
C GLU A 13 8.03 7.53 3.26
N LEU A 14 8.08 8.03 4.51
CA LEU A 14 6.95 8.65 5.17
C LEU A 14 6.44 9.87 4.39
N ILE A 15 5.12 9.95 4.21
CA ILE A 15 4.49 11.14 3.63
C ILE A 15 3.69 11.93 4.65
N GLU A 16 3.84 13.24 4.60
CA GLU A 16 2.91 14.16 5.23
C GLU A 16 1.59 14.17 4.44
N ASP A 17 0.46 14.37 5.13
CA ASP A 17 -0.87 14.35 4.52
C ASP A 17 -1.03 15.36 3.37
N ARG A 18 -0.25 16.44 3.36
CA ARG A 18 -0.27 17.48 2.32
C ARG A 18 0.47 17.10 1.03
N LYS A 19 1.21 15.99 1.00
CA LYS A 19 1.99 15.52 -0.16
C LYS A 19 1.26 14.46 -1.00
N ARG A 20 -0.05 14.28 -0.80
CA ARG A 20 -0.81 13.31 -1.60
C ARG A 20 -0.91 13.72 -3.06
N PRO A 21 -0.87 12.78 -4.02
CA PRO A 21 -1.08 13.10 -5.42
C PRO A 21 -2.47 13.72 -5.62
N LEU A 22 -2.51 14.98 -6.07
CA LEU A 22 -3.77 15.70 -6.27
C LEU A 22 -4.59 15.09 -7.41
N ARG A 23 -3.94 14.61 -8.46
CA ARG A 23 -4.60 14.08 -9.66
C ARG A 23 -5.47 12.86 -9.32
N THR A 24 -4.93 11.87 -8.62
CA THR A 24 -5.67 10.66 -8.24
C THR A 24 -6.86 11.00 -7.33
N THR A 25 -6.69 11.96 -6.43
CA THR A 25 -7.74 12.43 -5.53
C THR A 25 -8.87 13.16 -6.26
N LEU A 26 -8.53 14.01 -7.24
CA LEU A 26 -9.51 14.85 -7.94
C LEU A 26 -10.27 14.09 -9.04
N TYR A 27 -9.63 13.13 -9.69
CA TYR A 27 -10.20 12.45 -10.86
C TYR A 27 -10.58 10.99 -10.59
N GLY A 28 -10.37 10.49 -9.36
CA GLY A 28 -10.63 9.10 -9.02
C GLY A 28 -9.74 8.11 -9.79
N GLU A 29 -8.62 8.58 -10.34
CA GLU A 29 -7.63 7.76 -11.03
C GLU A 29 -6.79 7.03 -9.99
N GLY A 30 -6.61 5.72 -10.16
CA GLY A 30 -5.79 4.89 -9.28
C GLY A 30 -6.44 3.54 -9.01
N VAL A 31 -5.62 2.55 -8.70
CA VAL A 31 -6.10 1.24 -8.25
C VAL A 31 -5.43 0.87 -6.95
N PHE A 32 -6.14 0.12 -6.13
CA PHE A 32 -5.62 -0.26 -4.84
C PHE A 32 -6.00 -1.67 -4.46
N GLU A 33 -5.16 -2.25 -3.63
CA GLU A 33 -5.42 -3.51 -2.97
C GLU A 33 -5.34 -3.36 -1.47
N THR A 34 -6.12 -4.20 -0.79
CA THR A 34 -6.11 -4.27 0.67
C THR A 34 -5.97 -5.71 1.12
N PHE A 35 -5.18 -5.91 2.17
CA PHE A 35 -5.03 -7.21 2.82
C PHE A 35 -4.54 -7.04 4.26
N ARG A 36 -4.75 -8.08 5.07
CA ARG A 36 -4.26 -8.14 6.44
C ARG A 36 -2.87 -8.74 6.48
N TYR A 37 -1.95 -8.06 7.15
CA TYR A 37 -0.65 -8.55 7.55
C TYR A 37 -0.70 -8.89 9.05
N ASN A 38 -0.34 -10.12 9.42
CA ASN A 38 -0.33 -10.55 10.82
C ASN A 38 1.01 -11.24 11.13
N GLY A 39 2.04 -10.43 11.31
CA GLY A 39 3.45 -10.85 11.42
C GLY A 39 4.02 -11.53 10.17
N LYS A 40 3.23 -11.65 9.10
CA LYS A 40 3.61 -12.22 7.81
C LYS A 40 2.58 -11.85 6.74
N PHE A 41 3.01 -11.94 5.48
CA PHE A 41 2.12 -11.83 4.33
C PHE A 41 1.04 -12.93 4.31
N PRO A 42 -0.16 -12.63 3.78
CA PRO A 42 -1.16 -13.66 3.54
C PRO A 42 -0.65 -14.63 2.47
N LYS A 43 -1.07 -15.91 2.55
CA LYS A 43 -0.76 -16.92 1.51
C LYS A 43 -1.21 -16.50 0.11
N SER A 44 -2.18 -15.59 0.04
CA SER A 44 -2.75 -15.04 -1.19
C SER A 44 -2.05 -13.77 -1.69
N ILE A 45 -0.87 -13.39 -1.18
CA ILE A 45 -0.23 -12.12 -1.55
C ILE A 45 -0.03 -11.96 -3.07
N THR A 46 0.32 -13.03 -3.77
CA THR A 46 0.41 -13.05 -5.24
C THR A 46 -0.93 -12.75 -5.90
N LYS A 47 -2.04 -13.27 -5.36
CA LYS A 47 -3.40 -12.97 -5.88
C LYS A 47 -3.80 -11.51 -5.65
N HIS A 48 -3.35 -10.90 -4.55
CA HIS A 48 -3.54 -9.46 -4.36
C HIS A 48 -2.78 -8.67 -5.42
N TYR A 49 -1.49 -8.98 -5.64
CA TYR A 49 -0.71 -8.36 -6.70
C TYR A 49 -1.35 -8.53 -8.09
N GLU A 50 -1.77 -9.75 -8.46
CA GLU A 50 -2.45 -10.01 -9.74
C GLU A 50 -3.72 -9.16 -9.91
N ARG A 51 -4.53 -8.99 -8.86
CA ARG A 51 -5.72 -8.14 -8.90
C ARG A 51 -5.38 -6.66 -9.09
N LEU A 52 -4.35 -6.17 -8.39
CA LEU A 52 -3.84 -4.80 -8.55
C LEU A 52 -3.41 -4.56 -10.00
N VAL A 53 -2.61 -5.47 -10.56
CA VAL A 53 -2.10 -5.37 -11.93
C VAL A 53 -3.22 -5.41 -12.96
N ARG A 54 -4.22 -6.29 -12.79
CA ARG A 54 -5.40 -6.32 -13.69
C ARG A 54 -6.18 -5.00 -13.65
N GLY A 55 -6.30 -4.39 -12.48
CA GLY A 55 -6.90 -3.07 -12.34
C GLY A 55 -6.10 -2.00 -13.09
N ALA A 56 -4.77 -2.00 -12.92
CA ALA A 56 -3.89 -1.06 -13.59
C ALA A 56 -3.92 -1.24 -15.12
N GLU A 57 -3.98 -2.49 -15.61
CA GLU A 57 -4.14 -2.82 -17.03
C GLU A 57 -5.44 -2.23 -17.61
N LEU A 58 -6.55 -2.45 -16.92
CA LEU A 58 -7.86 -1.96 -17.34
C LEU A 58 -7.88 -0.42 -17.47
N LEU A 59 -7.19 0.27 -16.56
CA LEU A 59 -7.12 1.73 -16.53
C LEU A 59 -5.91 2.32 -17.26
N SER A 60 -5.10 1.49 -17.93
CA SER A 60 -3.86 1.92 -18.59
C SER A 60 -2.89 2.67 -17.67
N ILE A 61 -2.85 2.29 -16.38
CA ILE A 61 -1.92 2.78 -15.38
C ILE A 61 -0.60 1.99 -15.49
N PRO A 62 0.58 2.63 -15.36
CA PRO A 62 1.86 1.92 -15.29
C PRO A 62 1.87 0.88 -14.17
N LYS A 63 2.26 -0.35 -14.52
CA LYS A 63 2.35 -1.47 -13.59
C LYS A 63 3.67 -1.40 -12.83
N ILE A 64 3.67 -1.86 -11.60
CA ILE A 64 4.88 -2.17 -10.84
C ILE A 64 5.18 -3.67 -10.92
N SER A 65 6.44 -4.06 -10.72
CA SER A 65 6.81 -5.47 -10.62
C SER A 65 6.29 -6.09 -9.31
N GLN A 66 6.24 -7.42 -9.23
CA GLN A 66 5.83 -8.10 -8.00
C GLN A 66 6.88 -7.91 -6.91
N GLU A 67 8.15 -7.90 -7.32
CA GLU A 67 9.31 -7.66 -6.48
C GLU A 67 9.23 -6.28 -5.83
N ASP A 68 8.97 -5.23 -6.62
CA ASP A 68 8.81 -3.87 -6.13
C ASP A 68 7.56 -3.72 -5.24
N TYR A 69 6.46 -4.39 -5.60
CA TYR A 69 5.25 -4.42 -4.78
C TYR A 69 5.55 -4.91 -3.36
N ILE A 70 6.22 -6.06 -3.23
CA ILE A 70 6.62 -6.61 -1.95
C ILE A 70 7.64 -5.70 -1.24
N TYR A 71 8.69 -5.28 -1.95
CA TYR A 71 9.76 -4.44 -1.41
C TYR A 71 9.23 -3.17 -0.74
N PHE A 72 8.36 -2.42 -1.41
CA PHE A 72 7.83 -1.17 -0.84
C PHE A 72 6.86 -1.41 0.32
N ILE A 73 6.18 -2.56 0.34
CA ILE A 73 5.35 -2.94 1.49
C ILE A 73 6.26 -3.24 2.69
N GLU A 74 7.32 -4.02 2.51
CA GLU A 74 8.29 -4.33 3.57
C GLU A 74 8.92 -3.06 4.14
N LYS A 75 9.34 -2.11 3.28
CA LYS A 75 9.80 -0.79 3.74
C LYS A 75 8.78 -0.04 4.57
N SER A 76 7.50 -0.16 4.22
CA SER A 76 6.42 0.48 4.97
C SER A 76 6.15 -0.22 6.31
N LEU A 77 6.41 -1.52 6.39
CA LEU A 77 6.33 -2.31 7.63
C LEU A 77 7.46 -1.95 8.59
N ASP A 78 8.69 -1.77 8.10
CA ASP A 78 9.84 -1.29 8.90
C ASP A 78 9.48 0.03 9.60
N ILE A 79 8.94 0.99 8.83
CA ILE A 79 8.49 2.29 9.37
C ILE A 79 7.32 2.13 10.36
N ALA A 80 6.39 1.22 10.09
CA ALA A 80 5.27 0.95 11.00
C ALA A 80 5.75 0.38 12.35
N GLU A 81 6.78 -0.47 12.32
CA GLU A 81 7.43 -1.01 13.51
C GLU A 81 8.13 0.10 14.30
N GLU A 82 8.93 0.96 13.64
CA GLU A 82 9.58 2.13 14.25
C GLU A 82 8.55 3.07 14.93
N ASN A 83 7.34 3.15 14.39
CA ASN A 83 6.24 3.97 14.91
C ASN A 83 5.32 3.22 15.91
N ASN A 84 5.66 1.99 16.31
CA ASN A 84 4.94 1.19 17.29
C ASN A 84 3.46 0.93 16.92
N LEU A 85 3.19 0.61 15.65
CA LEU A 85 1.84 0.23 15.20
C LEU A 85 1.49 -1.24 15.47
N GLY A 86 2.48 -2.07 15.81
CA GLY A 86 2.33 -3.49 16.08
C GLY A 86 2.32 -4.36 14.81
N ASN A 87 2.02 -5.65 15.00
CA ASN A 87 2.27 -6.68 13.98
C ASN A 87 1.00 -7.15 13.25
N ASP A 88 -0.17 -6.65 13.64
CA ASP A 88 -1.46 -6.94 13.02
C ASP A 88 -1.98 -5.67 12.34
N LEU A 89 -1.74 -5.58 11.04
CA LEU A 89 -1.93 -4.38 10.25
C LEU A 89 -2.85 -4.66 9.06
N TYR A 90 -3.71 -3.69 8.74
CA TYR A 90 -4.34 -3.64 7.42
C TYR A 90 -3.49 -2.79 6.49
N ILE A 91 -3.03 -3.41 5.41
CA ILE A 91 -2.25 -2.75 4.37
C ILE A 91 -3.19 -2.32 3.27
N LYS A 92 -3.08 -1.06 2.85
CA LYS A 92 -3.70 -0.51 1.64
C LYS A 92 -2.57 -0.07 0.71
N ARG A 93 -2.45 -0.71 -0.45
CA ARG A 93 -1.43 -0.39 -1.44
C ARG A 93 -2.09 0.18 -2.69
N ASP A 94 -1.82 1.44 -2.95
CA ASP A 94 -2.26 2.19 -4.13
C ASP A 94 -1.15 2.22 -5.20
N ILE A 95 -1.53 2.14 -6.49
CA ILE A 95 -0.72 2.49 -7.67
C ILE A 95 -1.51 3.37 -8.64
#